data_AF-A0A6L5X6Q4-F1
#
_entry.id   AF-A0A6L5X6Q4-F1
#
_cell.length_a   1.000
_cell.length_b   1.000
_cell.length_c   1.000
_cell.angle_alpha   90.00
_cell.angle_beta   90.00
_cell.angle_gamma   90.00
#
_symmetry.space_group_name_H-M   'P 1'
#
loop_
_entity.id
_entity.type
_entity.pdbx_description
1 polymer ?
#
loop_
_entity_poly.entity_id
_entity_poly.type
_entity_poly.pdbx_seq_one_letter_code
_entity_poly.pdbx_strand_id
1 'polypeptide(L)'
;MLNSRVRDLINTQINKEFYSAYLYLDFANYFYDEGLDGFAHWYDIQAQEERDHAMLMRTYLQNNGERVVFEAVDKPDKSYSSPEDPLHEGLKHEQYVTSLINTIYKAAQDVNDFPTMKSIKE
;
A
#
# COMPACT_ATOMS: atom_id res chain seq x y z
N MET A 1 6.01 -13.20 20.30
CA MET A 1 6.29 -11.76 20.17
C MET A 1 6.97 -11.58 18.82
N LEU A 2 6.43 -10.69 18.00
CA LEU A 2 6.92 -10.51 16.63
C LEU A 2 8.33 -9.93 16.70
N ASN A 3 9.20 -10.30 15.74
CA ASN A 3 10.52 -9.67 15.69
C ASN A 3 10.36 -8.16 15.50
N SER A 4 11.09 -7.34 16.27
CA SER A 4 10.92 -5.88 16.25
C SER A 4 11.14 -5.28 14.86
N ARG A 5 12.13 -5.77 14.11
CA ARG A 5 12.39 -5.32 12.74
C ARG A 5 11.22 -5.64 11.81
N VAL A 6 10.66 -6.84 11.91
CA VAL A 6 9.50 -7.26 11.10
C VAL A 6 8.28 -6.41 11.42
N ARG A 7 7.98 -6.23 12.72
CA ARG A 7 6.91 -5.36 13.20
C ARG A 7 7.03 -3.93 12.66
N ASP A 8 8.23 -3.34 12.74
CA ASP A 8 8.46 -1.95 12.35
C ASP A 8 8.30 -1.76 10.83
N LEU A 9 8.72 -2.76 10.04
CA LEU A 9 8.48 -2.77 8.60
C LEU A 9 6.99 -2.90 8.27
N ILE A 10 6.23 -3.75 8.97
CA ILE A 10 4.77 -3.86 8.76
C ILE A 10 4.06 -2.56 9.15
N ASN A 11 4.42 -1.91 10.26
CA ASN A 11 3.89 -0.59 10.62
C ASN A 11 4.16 0.44 9.51
N THR A 12 5.38 0.44 8.96
CA THR A 12 5.73 1.31 7.82
C THR A 12 4.87 0.99 6.61
N GLN A 13 4.65 -0.29 6.31
CA GLN A 13 3.87 -0.74 5.16
C GLN A 13 2.40 -0.34 5.27
N ILE A 14 1.80 -0.40 6.46
CA ILE A 14 0.43 0.09 6.69
C ILE A 14 0.28 1.54 6.23
N ASN A 15 1.25 2.41 6.53
CA ASN A 15 1.21 3.80 6.06
C ASN A 15 1.41 3.91 4.54
N LYS A 16 2.20 3.02 3.95
CA LYS A 16 2.44 2.97 2.50
C LYS A 16 1.19 2.57 1.73
N GLU A 17 0.42 1.60 2.21
CA GLU A 17 -0.86 1.24 1.57
C GLU A 17 -1.91 2.34 1.72
N PHE A 18 -1.97 3.04 2.86
CA PHE A 18 -2.83 4.22 2.96
C PHE A 18 -2.42 5.33 1.99
N TYR A 19 -1.12 5.53 1.76
CA TYR A 19 -0.66 6.43 0.71
C TYR A 19 -1.02 5.92 -0.70
N SER A 20 -0.91 4.62 -0.97
CA SER A 20 -1.37 4.01 -2.23
C SER A 20 -2.85 4.33 -2.49
N ALA A 21 -3.71 4.16 -1.48
CA ALA A 21 -5.11 4.53 -1.57
C ALA A 21 -5.32 6.02 -1.89
N TYR A 22 -4.54 6.91 -1.25
CA TYR A 22 -4.61 8.35 -1.49
C TYR A 22 -4.14 8.74 -2.89
N LEU A 23 -3.09 8.10 -3.39
CA LEU A 23 -2.60 8.27 -4.75
C LEU A 23 -3.63 7.81 -5.78
N TYR A 24 -4.32 6.68 -5.52
CA TYR A 24 -5.32 6.15 -6.44
C TYR A 24 -6.59 6.99 -6.47
N LEU A 25 -6.97 7.63 -5.36
CA LEU A 25 -8.01 8.67 -5.39
C LEU A 25 -7.60 9.89 -6.24
N ASP A 26 -6.32 10.28 -6.22
CA ASP A 26 -5.82 11.37 -7.07
C ASP A 26 -5.85 11.00 -8.56
N PHE A 27 -5.50 9.75 -8.90
CA PHE A 27 -5.69 9.22 -10.25
C PHE A 27 -7.18 9.20 -10.65
N ALA A 28 -8.07 8.76 -9.77
CA ALA A 28 -9.50 8.75 -10.02
C ALA A 28 -10.04 10.16 -10.32
N ASN A 29 -9.63 11.17 -9.54
CA ASN A 29 -9.97 12.57 -9.78
C ASN A 29 -9.51 13.03 -11.16
N TYR A 30 -8.27 12.73 -11.54
CA TYR A 30 -7.75 13.10 -12.86
C TYR A 30 -8.60 12.48 -13.99
N PHE A 31 -8.90 11.19 -13.92
CA PHE A 31 -9.71 10.54 -14.96
C PHE A 31 -11.16 11.05 -14.99
N TYR A 32 -11.72 11.43 -13.84
CA TYR A 32 -13.03 12.07 -13.78
C TYR A 32 -13.02 13.43 -14.48
N ASP A 33 -12.01 14.26 -14.21
CA ASP A 33 -11.86 15.59 -14.83
C ASP A 33 -11.68 15.51 -16.36
N GLU A 34 -11.06 14.44 -16.86
CA GLU A 34 -10.91 14.16 -18.30
C GLU A 34 -12.15 13.49 -18.94
N GLY A 35 -13.21 13.20 -18.17
CA GLY A 35 -14.43 12.54 -18.65
C GLY A 35 -14.26 11.05 -18.97
N LEU A 36 -13.27 10.40 -18.34
CA LEU A 36 -12.93 8.99 -18.50
C LEU A 36 -13.45 8.16 -17.32
N ASP A 37 -14.78 8.19 -17.11
CA ASP A 37 -15.47 7.62 -15.94
C ASP A 37 -15.13 6.15 -15.64
N GLY A 38 -14.84 5.35 -16.67
CA GLY A 38 -14.44 3.95 -16.50
C GLY A 38 -13.10 3.79 -15.77
N PHE A 39 -12.12 4.65 -16.08
CA PHE A 39 -10.84 4.66 -15.38
C PHE A 39 -10.98 5.25 -13.98
N ALA A 40 -11.78 6.32 -13.83
CA ALA A 40 -12.05 6.91 -12.52
C ALA A 40 -12.64 5.86 -11.56
N HIS A 41 -13.68 5.15 -12.00
CA HIS A 41 -14.30 4.10 -11.20
C HIS A 41 -13.35 2.94 -10.90
N TRP A 42 -12.50 2.55 -11.85
CA TRP A 42 -11.49 1.51 -11.61
C TRP A 42 -10.53 1.92 -10.50
N TYR A 43 -10.03 3.16 -10.52
CA TYR A 43 -9.13 3.66 -9.48
C TYR A 43 -9.80 3.87 -8.12
N ASP A 44 -11.10 4.19 -8.07
CA ASP A 44 -11.87 4.18 -6.81
C ASP A 44 -11.88 2.78 -6.17
N ILE A 45 -12.06 1.73 -7.00
CA ILE A 45 -11.99 0.34 -6.53
C ILE A 45 -10.58 0.01 -6.04
N GLN A 46 -9.54 0.37 -6.80
CA GLN A 46 -8.16 0.14 -6.39
C GLN A 46 -7.83 0.87 -5.07
N ALA A 47 -8.29 2.11 -4.89
CA ALA A 47 -8.10 2.83 -3.64
C ALA A 47 -8.74 2.12 -2.43
N GLN A 48 -9.90 1.48 -2.65
CA GLN A 48 -10.54 0.66 -1.63
C GLN A 48 -9.75 -0.63 -1.35
N GLU A 49 -9.22 -1.30 -2.37
CA GLU A 49 -8.36 -2.48 -2.21
C GLU A 49 -7.10 -2.16 -1.40
N GLU A 50 -6.42 -1.05 -1.67
CA GLU A 50 -5.24 -0.64 -0.90
C GLU A 50 -5.54 -0.31 0.55
N ARG A 51 -6.69 0.31 0.81
CA ARG A 51 -7.17 0.50 2.18
C ARG A 51 -7.36 -0.85 2.87
N ASP A 52 -7.90 -1.84 2.17
CA ASP A 52 -8.13 -3.17 2.75
C ASP A 52 -6.81 -3.92 3.00
N HIS A 53 -5.79 -3.76 2.14
CA HIS A 53 -4.42 -4.23 2.41
C HIS A 53 -3.85 -3.62 3.70
N ALA A 54 -3.96 -2.30 3.86
CA ALA A 54 -3.52 -1.60 5.08
C ALA A 54 -4.21 -2.16 6.33
N MET A 55 -5.52 -2.41 6.23
CA MET A 55 -6.34 -2.93 7.33
C MET A 55 -6.04 -4.39 7.65
N LEU A 56 -5.68 -5.21 6.67
CA LEU A 56 -5.24 -6.59 6.86
C LEU A 56 -3.94 -6.62 7.68
N MET A 57 -2.94 -5.83 7.29
CA MET A 57 -1.66 -5.74 8.03
C MET A 57 -1.83 -5.14 9.43
N ARG A 58 -2.70 -4.13 9.58
CA ARG A 58 -3.08 -3.58 10.89
C ARG A 58 -3.66 -4.68 11.79
N THR A 59 -4.58 -5.48 11.26
CA THR A 59 -5.22 -6.57 12.00
C THR A 59 -4.20 -7.67 12.34
N TYR A 60 -3.27 -7.97 11.43
CA TYR A 60 -2.19 -8.90 11.67
C TYR A 60 -1.32 -8.50 12.86
N LEU A 61 -0.90 -7.23 12.96
CA LEU A 61 -0.15 -6.73 14.12
C LEU A 61 -0.95 -6.86 15.42
N GLN A 62 -2.23 -6.49 15.40
CA GLN A 62 -3.11 -6.58 16.57
C GLN A 62 -3.27 -8.01 17.07
N ASN A 63 -3.46 -8.97 16.15
CA ASN A 63 -3.58 -10.39 16.47
C ASN A 63 -2.29 -10.97 17.08
N ASN A 64 -1.14 -10.34 16.83
CA ASN A 64 0.15 -10.71 17.41
C ASN A 64 0.50 -9.91 18.68
N GLY A 65 -0.42 -9.09 19.20
CA GLY A 65 -0.22 -8.28 20.40
C GLY A 65 0.73 -7.09 20.19
N GLU A 66 0.98 -6.70 18.94
CA GLU A 66 1.86 -5.60 18.61
C GLU A 66 1.10 -4.27 18.51
N ARG A 67 1.77 -3.19 18.90
CA ARG A 67 1.22 -1.83 18.77
C ARG A 67 1.27 -1.37 17.31
N VAL A 68 0.14 -0.91 16.80
CA VAL A 68 0.05 -0.19 15.53
C VAL A 68 0.37 1.28 15.75
N VAL A 69 1.23 1.85 14.91
CA VAL A 69 1.59 3.27 14.91
C VAL A 69 1.31 3.82 13.53
N PHE A 70 0.38 4.77 13.45
CA PHE A 70 0.12 5.50 12.21
C PHE A 70 1.03 6.72 12.13
N GLU A 71 1.54 6.98 10.94
CA GLU A 71 2.27 8.19 10.60
C GLU A 71 1.35 9.12 9.80
N ALA A 72 1.87 10.30 9.44
CA ALA A 72 1.20 11.13 8.47
C ALA A 72 1.14 10.44 7.10
N VAL A 73 0.00 10.55 6.42
CA VAL A 73 -0.14 10.18 5.01
C VAL A 73 0.15 11.43 4.19
N ASP A 74 1.22 11.40 3.41
CA ASP A 74 1.60 12.51 2.55
C ASP A 74 0.55 12.73 1.46
N LYS A 75 0.35 13.98 1.06
CA LYS A 75 -0.50 14.28 -0.10
C LYS A 75 0.15 13.73 -1.39
N PRO A 76 -0.63 13.21 -2.35
CA PRO A 76 -0.13 12.99 -3.70
C PRO A 76 0.41 14.30 -4.28
N ASP A 77 1.54 14.23 -4.98
CA ASP A 77 2.27 15.40 -5.50
C ASP A 77 2.58 15.29 -7.00
N LYS A 78 1.85 14.41 -7.70
CA LYS A 78 2.03 14.15 -9.12
C LYS A 78 1.34 15.19 -9.98
N SER A 79 1.78 15.27 -11.22
CA SER A 79 1.17 16.14 -12.24
C SER A 79 1.03 15.33 -13.52
N TYR A 80 -0.13 15.40 -14.13
CA TYR A 80 -0.51 14.60 -15.29
C TYR A 80 -0.72 15.53 -16.48
N SER A 81 -0.04 15.26 -17.59
CA SER A 81 -0.18 15.99 -18.85
C SER A 81 -1.00 15.21 -19.88
N SER A 82 -1.20 13.91 -19.64
CA SER A 82 -1.92 13.01 -20.54
C SER A 82 -2.49 11.79 -19.78
N PRO A 83 -3.50 11.11 -20.34
CA PRO A 83 -4.13 9.94 -19.70
C PRO A 83 -3.21 8.75 -19.42
N GLU A 84 -2.05 8.66 -20.07
CA GLU A 84 -1.04 7.63 -19.80
C GLU A 84 -0.20 7.91 -18.55
N ASP A 85 -0.14 9.16 -18.06
CA ASP A 85 0.72 9.54 -16.93
C ASP A 85 0.28 8.86 -15.61
N PRO A 86 -1.01 8.86 -15.20
CA PRO A 86 -1.45 8.11 -14.03
C PRO A 86 -1.17 6.61 -14.14
N LEU A 87 -1.25 6.04 -15.34
CA LEU A 87 -0.99 4.62 -15.56
C LEU A 87 0.50 4.27 -15.35
N HIS A 88 1.40 5.11 -15.88
CA HIS A 88 2.84 4.94 -15.68
C HIS A 88 3.26 5.19 -14.22
N GLU A 89 2.71 6.20 -13.57
CA GLU A 89 2.98 6.45 -12.15
C GLU A 89 2.39 5.34 -11.27
N GLY A 90 1.21 4.82 -11.59
CA GLY A 90 0.62 3.65 -10.93
C GLY A 90 1.51 2.42 -11.04
N LEU A 91 1.99 2.07 -12.25
CA LEU A 91 2.90 0.94 -12.44
C LEU A 91 4.20 1.09 -11.65
N LYS A 92 4.79 2.29 -11.66
CA LYS A 92 6.01 2.58 -10.90
C LYS A 92 5.77 2.46 -9.40
N HIS A 93 4.62 2.93 -8.92
CA HIS A 93 4.21 2.84 -7.53
C HIS A 93 4.01 1.39 -7.10
N GLU A 94 3.33 0.58 -7.90
CA GLU A 94 3.13 -0.86 -7.65
C GLU A 94 4.44 -1.64 -7.55
N GLN A 95 5.39 -1.36 -8.46
CA GLN A 95 6.73 -1.95 -8.39
C GLN A 95 7.46 -1.54 -7.11
N TYR A 96 7.29 -0.29 -6.67
CA TYR A 96 7.85 0.18 -5.40
C TYR A 96 7.21 -0.52 -4.20
N VAL A 97 5.89 -0.57 -4.11
CA VAL A 97 5.15 -1.28 -3.03
C VAL A 97 5.55 -2.74 -2.97
N THR A 98 5.61 -3.43 -4.12
CA THR A 98 6.10 -4.81 -4.25
C THR A 98 7.50 -4.98 -3.67
N SER A 99 8.41 -4.03 -3.90
CA SER A 99 9.77 -4.07 -3.34
C SER A 99 9.79 -3.95 -1.80
N LEU A 100 8.84 -3.22 -1.22
CA LEU A 100 8.68 -3.10 0.23
C LEU A 100 8.15 -4.40 0.83
N ILE A 101 7.14 -5.03 0.20
CA ILE A 101 6.64 -6.35 0.59
C ILE A 101 7.76 -7.39 0.55
N ASN A 102 8.58 -7.41 -0.51
CA ASN A 102 9.75 -8.28 -0.59
C ASN A 102 10.76 -8.04 0.55
N THR A 103 10.90 -6.79 0.98
CA THR A 103 11.75 -6.43 2.13
C THR A 103 11.21 -7.01 3.44
N ILE A 104 9.89 -6.96 3.66
CA ILE A 104 9.24 -7.59 4.82
C ILE A 104 9.41 -9.11 4.76
N TYR A 105 9.13 -9.70 3.60
CA TYR A 105 9.25 -11.15 3.40
C TYR A 105 10.67 -11.63 3.69
N LYS A 106 11.68 -10.91 3.21
CA LYS A 106 13.08 -11.23 3.47
C LYS A 106 13.44 -11.10 4.96
N ALA A 107 12.99 -10.03 5.61
CA ALA A 107 13.21 -9.85 7.04
C ALA A 107 12.57 -10.97 7.88
N ALA A 108 11.36 -11.40 7.51
CA ALA A 108 10.68 -12.51 8.15
C ALA A 108 11.42 -13.85 7.92
N GLN A 109 11.89 -14.08 6.69
CA GLN A 109 12.70 -15.26 6.36
C GLN A 109 13.98 -15.34 7.19
N ASP A 110 14.71 -14.23 7.34
CA ASP A 110 15.99 -14.19 8.06
C ASP A 110 15.85 -14.55 9.55
N VAL A 111 14.65 -14.42 10.11
CA VAL A 111 14.34 -14.76 11.52
C VAL A 111 13.45 -15.99 11.65
N ASN A 112 13.22 -16.74 10.57
CA ASN A 112 12.32 -17.90 10.50
C ASN A 112 10.88 -17.59 10.95
N ASP A 113 10.38 -16.38 10.68
CA ASP A 113 9.00 -15.98 10.93
C ASP A 113 8.09 -16.43 9.78
N PHE A 114 7.83 -17.73 9.74
CA PHE A 114 6.98 -18.36 8.72
C PHE A 114 5.53 -17.82 8.71
N PRO A 115 4.90 -17.50 9.86
CA PRO A 115 3.58 -16.86 9.86
C PRO A 115 3.57 -15.54 9.09
N THR A 116 4.50 -14.61 9.34
CA THR A 116 4.56 -13.35 8.59
C THR A 116 4.81 -13.59 7.11
N MET A 117 5.71 -14.52 6.75
CA MET A 117 5.98 -14.87 5.35
C MET A 117 4.73 -15.33 4.59
N LYS A 118 3.82 -16.04 5.27
CA LYS A 118 2.53 -16.45 4.69
C LYS A 118 1.58 -15.26 4.57
N SER A 119 1.42 -14.49 5.64
CA SER A 119 0.43 -13.43 5.73
C SER A 119 0.71 -12.19 4.90
N ILE A 120 1.97 -11.92 4.53
CA ILE A 120 2.34 -10.71 3.76
C ILE A 120 2.25 -10.89 2.24
N LYS A 121 1.91 -12.09 1.77
CA LYS A 121 1.75 -12.42 0.33
C LYS A 121 0.30 -12.41 -0.15
N GLU A 122 -0.63 -12.33 0.80
CA GLU A 122 -2.09 -12.35 0.61
C GLU A 122 -2.63 -10.94 0.83
#